data_AF-A0A1I8B272-F1
#
_entry.id   AF-A0A1I8B272-F1
#
_cell.length_a   1.000
_cell.length_b   1.000
_cell.length_c   1.000
_cell.angle_alpha   90.00
_cell.angle_beta   90.00
_cell.angle_gamma   90.00
#
_symmetry.space_group_name_H-M   'P 1'
#
loop_
_entity.id
_entity.type
_entity.pdbx_description
1 polymer ?
#
loop_
_entity_poly.entity_id
_entity_poly.type
_entity_poly.pdbx_seq_one_letter_code
_entity_poly.pdbx_strand_id
1 'polypeptide(L)'
;MDNSFKQPQFSSFSSTLLRIFSLFVIYSSNFGFGLDQDWDLNFACREDLKRLANKQAQMAKCAVENSAPPQVCISCYIQYAQLREEEYRSQHLDILSANNRTCTTVIYENYVVSYAHLMSFSLGKQIWEKARCGSCLIIHGDLAHGTATFDLDNKTSTFSNLLNTWRDCISNATLIHKNNQKNNKNILTQTKEEDPPFVCNHCSKQFDSLFDFYWKVYTAPNIDFCVDVEAMMNDTMSLWHDVLHCKDDPRTEDRHQDIRVALFSATLLAIVIGLFYAGSYIQTEQSQTQLIQYSRRQAIQEQRSRLLSSSTLDTFADPTPGSSMQG
;
A
#
# COMPACT_ATOMS: atom_id res chain seq x y z
N MET A 1 -18.18 70.78 19.49
CA MET A 1 -19.18 70.10 18.62
C MET A 1 -19.28 68.67 19.15
N ASP A 2 -19.74 68.42 20.38
CA ASP A 2 -21.05 68.73 20.97
C ASP A 2 -22.21 68.41 20.03
N ASN A 3 -22.75 67.21 20.20
CA ASN A 3 -24.12 66.88 19.82
C ASN A 3 -24.82 66.30 21.06
N SER A 4 -25.52 67.19 21.76
CA SER A 4 -26.56 66.89 22.72
C SER A 4 -27.75 66.24 22.01
N PHE A 5 -28.26 65.14 22.55
CA PHE A 5 -29.67 64.81 22.42
C PHE A 5 -30.25 64.53 23.81
N LYS A 6 -31.25 65.33 24.17
CA LYS A 6 -31.93 65.42 25.47
C LYS A 6 -32.55 64.08 25.89
N GLN A 7 -32.36 63.72 27.15
CA GLN A 7 -33.25 62.80 27.87
C GLN A 7 -34.57 63.49 28.23
N PRO A 8 -35.72 62.79 28.19
CA PRO A 8 -36.89 63.19 28.95
C PRO A 8 -36.79 62.61 30.37
N GLN A 9 -37.06 63.46 31.35
CA GLN A 9 -37.31 63.05 32.73
C GLN A 9 -38.59 62.19 32.80
N PHE A 10 -38.49 61.04 33.45
CA PHE A 10 -39.64 60.42 34.11
C PHE A 10 -39.28 60.13 35.55
N SER A 11 -39.81 60.97 36.42
CA SER A 11 -39.81 60.84 37.86
C SER A 11 -40.68 59.67 38.31
N SER A 12 -40.20 58.99 39.36
CA SER A 12 -40.99 58.28 40.36
C SER A 12 -41.86 57.11 39.89
N PHE A 13 -41.25 55.92 39.79
CA PHE A 13 -41.98 54.66 39.99
C PHE A 13 -41.20 53.70 40.91
N SER A 14 -41.73 53.60 42.15
CA SER A 14 -41.72 52.48 43.10
C SER A 14 -40.43 51.65 43.29
N SER A 15 -39.77 51.84 44.43
CA SER A 15 -38.57 51.11 44.90
C SER A 15 -38.81 49.62 45.24
N THR A 16 -40.03 49.12 45.06
CA THR A 16 -40.39 47.72 45.36
C THR A 16 -40.07 46.76 44.21
N LEU A 17 -40.07 47.23 42.95
CA LEU A 17 -39.79 46.38 41.78
C LEU A 17 -38.29 46.07 41.60
N LEU A 18 -37.41 46.99 42.04
CA LEU A 18 -35.95 46.83 41.95
C LEU A 18 -35.40 45.79 42.95
N ARG A 19 -36.09 45.56 44.08
CA ARG A 19 -35.71 44.53 45.06
C ARG A 19 -36.11 43.12 44.64
N ILE A 20 -37.19 42.98 43.88
CA ILE A 20 -37.64 41.68 43.36
C ILE A 20 -36.71 41.22 42.24
N PHE A 21 -36.28 42.12 41.35
CA PHE A 21 -35.31 41.80 40.29
C PHE A 21 -33.92 41.41 40.83
N SER A 22 -33.46 42.01 41.94
CA SER A 22 -32.16 41.68 42.54
C SER A 22 -32.19 40.35 43.32
N LEU A 23 -33.32 39.96 43.90
CA LEU A 23 -33.48 38.62 44.49
C LEU A 23 -33.64 37.52 43.44
N PHE A 24 -34.27 37.82 42.29
CA PHE A 24 -34.37 36.85 41.19
C PHE A 24 -33.00 36.57 40.56
N VAL A 25 -32.15 37.59 40.40
CA VAL A 25 -30.80 37.43 39.82
C VAL A 25 -29.85 36.66 40.77
N ILE A 26 -30.03 36.77 42.10
CA ILE A 26 -29.21 36.03 43.08
C ILE A 26 -29.73 34.58 43.28
N TYR A 27 -31.01 34.30 43.01
CA TYR A 27 -31.52 32.92 43.04
C TYR A 27 -31.19 32.14 41.76
N SER A 28 -30.99 32.82 40.62
CA SER A 28 -30.59 32.18 39.36
C SER A 28 -29.11 31.81 39.25
N SER A 29 -28.25 32.20 40.20
CA SER A 29 -26.82 31.84 40.20
C SER A 29 -26.46 30.67 41.13
N ASN A 30 -27.44 30.06 41.80
CA ASN A 30 -27.24 28.84 42.59
C ASN A 30 -28.04 27.63 42.09
N PHE A 31 -28.68 27.72 40.92
CA PHE A 31 -29.15 26.52 40.21
C PHE A 31 -28.10 26.09 39.18
N GLY A 32 -26.92 25.73 39.68
CA GLY A 32 -25.91 25.00 38.94
C GLY A 32 -26.43 23.60 38.62
N PHE A 33 -27.18 23.52 37.51
CA PHE A 33 -27.23 22.40 36.57
C PHE A 33 -27.22 20.98 37.19
N GLY A 34 -28.34 20.61 37.82
CA GLY A 34 -28.66 19.23 38.22
C GLY A 34 -29.73 18.58 37.34
N LEU A 35 -29.81 18.94 36.06
CA LEU A 35 -30.76 18.38 35.09
C LEU A 35 -30.12 18.37 33.69
N ASP A 36 -29.38 17.32 33.31
CA ASP A 36 -29.24 16.94 31.89
C ASP A 36 -28.56 15.58 31.65
N GLN A 37 -29.17 14.49 32.15
CA GLN A 37 -28.65 13.14 31.84
C GLN A 37 -29.66 12.01 31.83
N ASP A 38 -30.97 12.32 31.84
CA ASP A 38 -32.02 11.30 31.92
C ASP A 38 -32.39 10.68 30.56
N TRP A 39 -32.06 11.34 29.45
CA TRP A 39 -32.38 10.85 28.11
C TRP A 39 -31.26 10.03 27.46
N ASP A 40 -30.02 10.13 27.94
CA ASP A 40 -28.90 9.36 27.41
C ASP A 40 -28.81 7.99 28.08
N LEU A 41 -29.49 7.01 27.45
CA LEU A 41 -29.50 5.61 27.87
C LEU A 41 -28.08 5.03 28.05
N ASN A 42 -27.08 5.58 27.36
CA ASN A 42 -25.71 5.04 27.30
C ASN A 42 -24.71 5.90 28.08
N PHE A 43 -25.17 6.81 28.95
CA PHE A 43 -24.29 7.71 29.68
C PHE A 43 -23.18 6.96 30.45
N ALA A 44 -23.51 5.81 31.06
CA ALA A 44 -22.57 4.96 31.78
C ALA A 44 -21.40 4.44 30.91
N CYS A 45 -21.61 4.30 29.60
CA CYS A 45 -20.59 3.79 28.66
C CYS A 45 -19.76 4.91 28.01
N ARG A 46 -20.13 6.18 28.21
CA ARG A 46 -19.56 7.33 27.50
C ARG A 46 -18.08 7.51 27.81
N GLU A 47 -17.67 7.29 29.05
CA GLU A 47 -16.26 7.44 29.46
C GLU A 47 -15.37 6.40 28.77
N ASP A 48 -15.78 5.14 28.75
CA ASP A 48 -15.05 4.07 28.05
C ASP A 48 -15.00 4.29 26.55
N LEU A 49 -16.12 4.69 25.93
CA LEU A 49 -16.15 5.03 24.52
C LEU A 49 -15.18 6.18 24.20
N LYS A 50 -15.08 7.18 25.07
CA LYS A 50 -14.13 8.30 24.91
C LYS A 50 -12.68 7.82 25.03
N ARG A 51 -12.37 6.91 25.95
CA ARG A 51 -11.01 6.33 26.10
C ARG A 51 -10.62 5.53 24.85
N LEU A 52 -11.51 4.66 24.38
CA LEU A 52 -11.30 3.91 23.14
C LEU A 52 -11.10 4.84 21.93
N ALA A 53 -11.97 5.85 21.77
CA ALA A 53 -11.87 6.82 20.69
C ALA A 53 -10.53 7.58 20.70
N ASN A 54 -10.03 7.94 21.88
CA ASN A 54 -8.72 8.59 22.02
C ASN A 54 -7.58 7.67 21.55
N LYS A 55 -7.60 6.37 21.89
CA LYS A 55 -6.58 5.43 21.42
C LYS A 55 -6.66 5.15 19.93
N GLN A 56 -7.87 5.00 19.39
CA GLN A 56 -8.08 4.87 17.96
C GLN A 56 -7.53 6.09 17.21
N ALA A 57 -7.82 7.30 17.70
CA ALA A 57 -7.31 8.54 17.11
C ALA A 57 -5.78 8.64 17.19
N GLN A 58 -5.16 8.24 18.31
CA GLN A 58 -3.70 8.22 18.47
C GLN A 58 -3.02 7.26 17.49
N MET A 59 -3.56 6.05 17.33
CA MET A 59 -3.03 5.08 16.37
C MET A 59 -3.22 5.56 14.92
N ALA A 60 -4.41 6.05 14.58
CA ALA A 60 -4.69 6.60 13.26
C ALA A 60 -3.76 7.78 12.92
N LYS A 61 -3.58 8.71 13.87
CA LYS A 61 -2.67 9.85 13.73
C LYS A 61 -1.25 9.38 13.46
N CYS A 62 -0.74 8.44 14.26
CA CYS A 62 0.62 7.92 14.06
C CYS A 62 0.77 7.28 12.68
N ALA A 63 -0.20 6.48 12.25
CA ALA A 63 -0.16 5.82 10.95
C ALA A 63 -0.13 6.83 9.78
N VAL A 64 -0.89 7.93 9.86
CA VAL A 64 -0.88 8.98 8.84
C VAL A 64 0.40 9.80 8.86
N GLU A 65 0.93 10.15 10.05
CA GLU A 65 2.18 10.90 10.16
C GLU A 65 3.39 10.10 9.64
N ASN A 66 3.32 8.76 9.69
CA ASN A 66 4.37 7.85 9.24
C ASN A 66 4.01 7.11 7.95
N SER A 67 3.24 7.74 7.04
CA SER A 67 2.83 7.11 5.78
C SER A 67 3.77 7.39 4.60
N ALA A 68 4.74 8.30 4.74
CA ALA A 68 5.63 8.72 3.65
C ALA A 68 7.07 9.03 4.14
N PRO A 69 8.00 8.05 4.08
CA PRO A 69 7.76 6.64 3.76
C PRO A 69 6.90 5.93 4.81
N PRO A 70 6.18 4.86 4.42
CA PRO A 70 5.52 3.95 5.37
C PRO A 70 6.50 3.44 6.44
N GLN A 71 6.26 3.81 7.69
CA GLN A 71 7.03 3.41 8.88
C GLN A 71 6.08 3.05 10.05
N VAL A 72 4.91 2.51 9.73
CA VAL A 72 3.83 2.33 10.72
C VAL A 72 4.18 1.26 11.73
N CYS A 73 4.79 0.16 11.31
CA CYS A 73 5.16 -0.90 12.24
C CYS A 73 6.21 -0.42 13.24
N ILE A 74 7.32 0.14 12.76
CA ILE A 74 8.46 0.53 13.61
C ILE A 74 8.21 1.80 14.42
N SER A 75 7.33 2.71 13.96
CA SER A 75 7.06 3.97 14.66
C SER A 75 5.80 3.95 15.52
N CYS A 76 4.80 3.12 15.19
CA CYS A 76 3.47 3.16 15.81
C CYS A 76 3.13 1.96 16.70
N TYR A 77 4.10 1.11 17.02
CA TYR A 77 3.86 -0.10 17.83
C TYR A 77 3.32 0.21 19.24
N ILE A 78 3.71 1.34 19.83
CA ILE A 78 3.22 1.76 21.17
C ILE A 78 1.73 2.10 21.10
N GLN A 79 1.33 2.89 20.11
CA GLN A 79 -0.06 3.30 19.91
C GLN A 79 -0.93 2.08 19.57
N TYR A 80 -0.38 1.13 18.81
CA TYR A 80 -1.03 -0.14 18.55
C TYR A 80 -1.23 -0.95 19.83
N ALA A 81 -0.21 -1.07 20.69
CA ALA A 81 -0.32 -1.77 21.97
C ALA A 81 -1.43 -1.19 22.85
N GLN A 82 -1.44 0.14 23.00
CA GLN A 82 -2.44 0.85 23.79
C GLN A 82 -3.85 0.71 23.21
N LEU A 83 -3.98 0.69 21.89
CA LEU A 83 -5.27 0.41 21.24
C LEU A 83 -5.76 -0.99 21.59
N ARG A 84 -4.90 -2.02 21.52
CA ARG A 84 -5.27 -3.41 21.79
C ARG A 84 -5.65 -3.65 23.25
N GLU A 85 -4.94 -3.02 24.17
CA GLU A 85 -5.25 -3.04 25.61
C GLU A 85 -6.65 -2.45 25.87
N GLU A 86 -6.92 -1.28 25.28
CA GLU A 86 -8.19 -0.56 25.48
C GLU A 86 -9.37 -1.25 24.77
N GLU A 87 -9.12 -1.87 23.61
CA GLU A 87 -10.07 -2.76 22.94
C GLU A 87 -10.44 -3.93 23.84
N TYR A 88 -9.46 -4.64 24.39
CA TYR A 88 -9.71 -5.76 25.28
C TYR A 88 -10.51 -5.32 26.50
N ARG A 89 -10.11 -4.22 27.16
CA ARG A 89 -10.85 -3.67 28.30
C ARG A 89 -12.29 -3.34 27.93
N SER A 90 -12.51 -2.66 26.81
CA SER A 90 -13.85 -2.24 26.36
C SER A 90 -14.78 -3.40 26.00
N GLN A 91 -14.23 -4.57 25.64
CA GLN A 91 -14.98 -5.78 25.35
C GLN A 91 -15.38 -6.55 26.62
N HIS A 92 -14.65 -6.36 27.72
CA HIS A 92 -14.86 -7.03 29.00
C HIS A 92 -15.41 -6.08 30.07
N LEU A 93 -16.22 -5.09 29.66
CA LEU A 93 -16.89 -4.18 30.59
C LEU A 93 -18.14 -4.81 31.17
N ASP A 94 -18.14 -5.06 32.48
CA ASP A 94 -19.30 -5.50 33.26
C ASP A 94 -20.22 -4.33 33.68
N ILE A 95 -20.21 -3.24 32.90
CA ILE A 95 -21.03 -2.04 33.16
C ILE A 95 -22.31 -2.13 32.32
N LEU A 96 -23.44 -1.86 32.97
CA LEU A 96 -24.76 -1.87 32.35
C LEU A 96 -25.23 -0.45 31.99
N SER A 97 -25.80 -0.31 30.80
CA SER A 97 -26.56 0.86 30.35
C SER A 97 -27.91 0.94 31.07
N ALA A 98 -28.57 2.10 31.01
CA ALA A 98 -29.91 2.31 31.55
C ALA A 98 -30.97 1.32 31.01
N ASN A 99 -30.73 0.69 29.86
CA ASN A 99 -31.60 -0.33 29.27
C ASN A 99 -31.16 -1.79 29.60
N ASN A 100 -30.31 -1.97 30.61
CA ASN A 100 -29.78 -3.27 31.05
C ASN A 100 -28.96 -4.03 29.98
N ARG A 101 -28.38 -3.32 29.01
CA ARG A 101 -27.39 -3.87 28.05
C ARG A 101 -25.98 -3.59 28.53
N THR A 102 -25.05 -4.50 28.27
CA THR A 102 -23.64 -4.28 28.58
C THR A 102 -23.06 -3.19 27.67
N CYS A 103 -22.09 -2.43 28.19
CA CYS A 103 -21.41 -1.42 27.39
C CYS A 103 -20.70 -2.01 26.17
N THR A 104 -20.22 -3.26 26.25
CA THR A 104 -19.67 -3.99 25.10
C THR A 104 -20.67 -4.06 23.93
N THR A 105 -21.90 -4.52 24.18
CA THR A 105 -22.95 -4.59 23.15
C THR A 105 -23.31 -3.19 22.65
N VAL A 106 -23.37 -2.19 23.53
CA VAL A 106 -23.66 -0.79 23.13
C VAL A 106 -22.59 -0.23 22.19
N ILE A 107 -21.31 -0.48 22.47
CA ILE A 107 -20.18 0.04 21.68
C ILE A 107 -20.05 -0.70 20.34
N TYR A 108 -20.19 -2.03 20.35
CA TYR A 108 -19.82 -2.86 19.19
C TYR A 108 -20.99 -3.36 18.34
N GLU A 109 -22.20 -3.51 18.88
CA GLU A 109 -23.28 -4.29 18.23
C GLU A 109 -24.62 -3.55 18.10
N ASN A 110 -24.89 -2.55 18.95
CA ASN A 110 -26.23 -1.99 19.12
C ASN A 110 -26.71 -1.07 17.97
N TYR A 111 -25.87 -0.82 16.96
CA TYR A 111 -26.14 0.12 15.88
C TYR A 111 -25.92 -0.51 14.51
N VAL A 112 -26.69 -0.04 13.50
CA VAL A 112 -26.56 -0.47 12.09
C VAL A 112 -25.11 -0.36 11.60
N VAL A 113 -24.40 0.67 12.07
CA VAL A 113 -22.98 0.86 11.86
C VAL A 113 -22.32 1.09 13.22
N SER A 114 -21.46 0.16 13.64
CA SER A 114 -20.57 0.39 14.79
C SER A 114 -19.27 1.02 14.30
N TYR A 115 -19.16 2.35 14.42
CA TYR A 115 -17.94 3.07 14.08
C TYR A 115 -16.75 2.63 14.91
N ALA A 116 -16.96 2.36 16.20
CA ALA A 116 -15.92 1.87 17.10
C ALA A 116 -15.35 0.54 16.60
N HIS A 117 -16.22 -0.42 16.25
CA HIS A 117 -15.81 -1.71 15.68
C HIS A 117 -15.04 -1.53 14.36
N LEU A 118 -15.57 -0.74 13.42
CA LEU A 118 -14.97 -0.56 12.10
C LEU A 118 -13.60 0.12 12.16
N MET A 119 -13.44 1.10 13.05
CA MET A 119 -12.14 1.74 13.26
C MET A 119 -11.12 0.77 13.85
N SER A 120 -11.48 0.05 14.91
CA SER A 120 -10.66 -1.00 15.49
C SER A 120 -10.25 -2.06 14.47
N PHE A 121 -11.21 -2.55 13.67
CA PHE A 121 -10.96 -3.50 12.60
C PHE A 121 -10.00 -2.94 11.55
N SER A 122 -10.18 -1.70 11.13
CA SER A 122 -9.33 -1.08 10.11
C SER A 122 -7.90 -0.89 10.62
N LEU A 123 -7.73 -0.38 11.84
CA LEU A 123 -6.41 -0.16 12.44
C LEU A 123 -5.68 -1.50 12.71
N GLY A 124 -6.38 -2.53 13.19
CA GLY A 124 -5.79 -3.83 13.47
C GLY A 124 -5.58 -4.71 12.23
N LYS A 125 -6.59 -4.89 11.39
CA LYS A 125 -6.52 -5.80 10.25
C LYS A 125 -5.96 -5.13 9.00
N GLN A 126 -6.50 -3.96 8.63
CA GLN A 126 -6.19 -3.33 7.34
C GLN A 126 -4.89 -2.54 7.36
N ILE A 127 -4.47 -2.05 8.53
CA ILE A 127 -3.20 -1.33 8.69
C ILE A 127 -2.14 -2.27 9.27
N TRP A 128 -2.31 -2.78 10.48
CA TRP A 128 -1.25 -3.54 11.16
C TRP A 128 -0.97 -4.91 10.53
N GLU A 129 -1.98 -5.76 10.34
CA GLU A 129 -1.77 -7.10 9.78
C GLU A 129 -1.41 -7.08 8.30
N LYS A 130 -2.06 -6.24 7.49
CA LYS A 130 -1.70 -6.06 6.08
C LYS A 130 -0.30 -5.50 5.87
N ALA A 131 0.19 -4.64 6.78
CA ALA A 131 1.57 -4.18 6.76
C ALA A 131 2.58 -5.26 7.17
N ARG A 132 2.09 -6.45 7.59
CA ARG A 132 2.91 -7.57 8.07
C ARG A 132 3.84 -7.16 9.22
N CYS A 133 3.34 -6.35 10.16
CA CYS A 133 4.17 -5.84 11.26
C CYS A 133 4.76 -6.93 12.15
N GLY A 134 4.13 -8.10 12.24
CA GLY A 134 4.68 -9.27 12.94
C GLY A 134 5.98 -9.82 12.32
N SER A 135 6.30 -9.47 11.07
CA SER A 135 7.59 -9.83 10.47
C SER A 135 8.73 -8.95 10.94
N CYS A 136 8.45 -7.73 11.41
CA CYS A 136 9.46 -6.76 11.82
C CYS A 136 9.60 -6.61 13.33
N LEU A 137 8.55 -6.94 14.08
CA LEU A 137 8.49 -6.81 15.52
C LEU A 137 8.21 -8.16 16.18
N ILE A 138 8.95 -8.43 17.24
CA ILE A 138 8.70 -9.52 18.16
C ILE A 138 7.92 -8.95 19.34
N ILE A 139 6.69 -9.44 19.50
CA ILE A 139 5.81 -9.03 20.61
C ILE A 139 5.97 -10.07 21.71
N HIS A 140 6.48 -9.63 22.86
CA HIS A 140 6.59 -10.44 24.06
C HIS A 140 5.46 -10.08 25.03
N GLY A 141 4.85 -11.08 25.66
CA GLY A 141 3.75 -10.85 26.62
C GLY A 141 2.39 -10.71 25.95
N ASP A 142 1.45 -10.07 26.65
CA ASP A 142 0.06 -9.96 26.22
C ASP A 142 -0.35 -8.51 25.94
N LEU A 143 -0.82 -8.28 24.71
CA LEU A 143 -1.37 -7.00 24.25
C LEU A 143 -2.66 -6.64 24.98
N ALA A 144 -3.44 -7.62 25.43
CA ALA A 144 -4.73 -7.40 26.09
C ALA A 144 -4.58 -6.80 27.49
N HIS A 145 -3.52 -7.17 28.20
CA HIS A 145 -3.31 -6.80 29.61
C HIS A 145 -2.25 -5.71 29.81
N GLY A 146 -1.82 -5.04 28.73
CA GLY A 146 -0.83 -3.96 28.80
C GLY A 146 0.58 -4.40 29.23
N THR A 147 0.88 -5.71 29.18
CA THR A 147 2.20 -6.25 29.55
C THR A 147 3.12 -6.48 28.34
N ALA A 148 2.68 -6.06 27.15
CA ALA A 148 3.40 -6.28 25.93
C ALA A 148 4.69 -5.45 25.85
N THR A 149 5.82 -6.11 25.58
CA THR A 149 7.08 -5.47 25.19
C THR A 149 7.39 -5.78 23.74
N PHE A 150 8.13 -4.89 23.09
CA PHE A 150 8.40 -4.94 21.66
C PHE A 150 9.89 -4.89 21.41
N ASP A 151 10.37 -5.86 20.65
CA ASP A 151 11.73 -5.90 20.15
C ASP A 151 11.74 -5.94 18.62
N LEU A 152 12.74 -5.33 18.00
CA LEU A 152 12.94 -5.46 16.56
C LEU A 152 13.44 -6.87 16.26
N ASP A 153 12.84 -7.50 15.25
CA ASP A 153 13.36 -8.76 14.74
C ASP A 153 14.81 -8.58 14.28
N ASN A 154 15.64 -9.62 14.45
CA ASN A 154 17.07 -9.56 14.14
C ASN A 154 17.33 -9.12 12.68
N LYS A 155 16.48 -9.54 11.72
CA LYS A 155 16.62 -9.13 10.32
C LYS A 155 16.33 -7.63 10.13
N THR A 156 15.32 -7.11 10.82
CA THR A 156 14.93 -5.69 10.79
C THR A 156 15.99 -4.82 11.45
N SER A 157 16.53 -5.26 12.59
CA SER A 157 17.62 -4.58 13.28
C SER A 157 18.88 -4.51 12.40
N THR A 158 19.25 -5.64 11.77
CA THR A 158 20.39 -5.69 10.84
C THR A 158 20.18 -4.77 9.64
N PHE A 159 18.99 -4.81 9.01
CA PHE A 159 18.63 -3.90 7.92
C PHE A 159 18.74 -2.44 8.33
N SER A 160 18.17 -2.07 9.48
CA SER A 160 18.19 -0.70 10.01
C SER A 160 19.63 -0.20 10.22
N ASN A 161 20.50 -1.04 10.78
CA ASN A 161 21.90 -0.69 10.99
C ASN A 161 22.67 -0.47 9.68
N LEU A 162 22.46 -1.34 8.68
CA LEU A 162 23.06 -1.19 7.35
C LEU A 162 22.55 0.07 6.65
N LEU A 163 21.25 0.33 6.74
CA LEU A 163 20.61 1.51 6.16
C LEU A 163 21.15 2.80 6.77
N ASN A 164 21.27 2.86 8.11
CA ASN A 164 21.84 4.02 8.80
C ASN A 164 23.31 4.22 8.42
N THR A 165 24.09 3.14 8.35
CA THR A 165 25.50 3.20 7.92
C THR A 165 25.65 3.80 6.52
N TRP A 166 24.77 3.41 5.59
CA TRP A 166 24.75 3.97 4.23
C TRP A 166 24.30 5.43 4.21
N ARG A 167 23.25 5.79 4.96
CA ARG A 167 22.79 7.19 5.08
C ARG A 167 23.87 8.11 5.67
N ASP A 168 24.57 7.63 6.68
CA ASP A 168 25.70 8.34 7.29
C ASP A 168 26.82 8.55 6.27
N CYS A 169 27.13 7.53 5.45
CA CYS A 169 28.08 7.67 4.35
C CYS A 169 27.65 8.77 3.36
N ILE A 170 26.40 8.76 2.90
CA ILE A 170 25.88 9.78 1.96
C ILE A 170 26.00 11.17 2.55
N SER A 171 25.57 11.34 3.81
CA SER A 171 25.61 12.65 4.48
C SER A 171 27.04 13.18 4.60
N ASN A 172 27.99 12.31 4.98
CA ASN A 172 29.40 12.66 5.10
C ASN A 172 30.04 12.97 3.73
N ALA A 173 29.81 12.11 2.73
CA ALA A 173 30.31 12.31 1.37
C ALA A 173 29.81 13.63 0.77
N THR A 174 28.54 13.97 1.01
CA THR A 174 27.94 15.24 0.56
C THR A 174 28.59 16.44 1.23
N LEU A 175 28.92 16.35 2.53
CA LEU A 175 29.62 17.40 3.27
C LEU A 175 31.06 17.59 2.77
N ILE A 176 31.80 16.50 2.55
CA ILE A 176 33.16 16.53 1.99
C ILE A 176 33.16 17.21 0.62
N HIS A 177 32.23 16.83 -0.25
CA HIS A 177 32.10 17.42 -1.59
C HIS A 177 31.86 18.95 -1.51
N LYS A 178 30.92 19.38 -0.66
CA LYS A 178 30.61 20.81 -0.46
C LYS A 178 31.80 21.60 0.08
N ASN A 179 32.58 21.03 1.01
CA ASN A 179 33.75 21.70 1.59
C ASN A 179 34.89 21.84 0.57
N ASN A 180 35.16 20.77 -0.20
CA ASN A 180 36.17 20.79 -1.24
C ASN A 180 35.83 21.78 -2.35
N GLN A 181 34.55 21.88 -2.73
CA GLN A 181 34.09 22.86 -3.71
C GLN A 181 34.26 24.32 -3.23
N LYS A 182 34.07 24.61 -1.94
CA LYS A 182 34.29 25.95 -1.38
C LYS A 182 35.77 26.35 -1.37
N ASN A 183 36.65 25.39 -1.14
CA ASN A 183 38.10 25.62 -1.10
C ASN A 183 38.72 25.70 -2.50
N ASN A 184 38.16 24.99 -3.50
CA ASN A 184 38.59 25.01 -4.90
C ASN A 184 37.69 25.88 -5.79
N LYS A 185 37.58 27.18 -5.47
CA LYS A 185 36.77 28.14 -6.24
C LYS A 185 37.27 28.39 -7.68
N ASN A 186 38.39 27.78 -8.10
CA ASN A 186 39.03 27.98 -9.40
C ASN A 186 39.03 26.75 -10.33
N ILE A 187 38.29 25.68 -10.02
CA ILE A 187 38.18 24.51 -10.91
C ILE A 187 36.69 24.20 -11.15
N LEU A 188 36.01 25.14 -11.81
CA LEU A 188 34.74 24.85 -12.47
C LEU A 188 35.03 24.50 -13.93
N THR A 189 35.67 23.35 -14.14
CA THR A 189 35.61 22.67 -15.43
C THR A 189 35.33 21.20 -15.16
N GLN A 190 34.04 20.87 -15.26
CA GLN A 190 33.62 19.74 -16.08
C GLN A 190 34.23 18.39 -15.67
N THR A 191 33.74 17.81 -14.57
CA THR A 191 33.69 16.35 -14.50
C THR A 191 32.80 15.90 -15.65
N LYS A 192 33.38 15.14 -16.58
CA LYS A 192 32.67 14.55 -17.71
C LYS A 192 31.37 13.91 -17.24
N GLU A 193 30.36 14.02 -18.09
CA GLU A 193 29.03 13.40 -18.01
C GLU A 193 29.04 11.86 -17.86
N GLU A 194 30.23 11.24 -17.78
CA GLU A 194 30.45 9.80 -17.74
C GLU A 194 30.89 9.26 -16.38
N ASP A 195 31.46 10.09 -15.50
CA ASP A 195 31.97 9.64 -14.19
C ASP A 195 30.83 9.60 -13.14
N PRO A 196 30.65 8.50 -12.40
CA PRO A 196 29.64 8.43 -11.37
C PRO A 196 29.92 9.48 -10.29
N PRO A 197 28.88 10.16 -9.76
CA PRO A 197 29.06 11.21 -8.77
C PRO A 197 29.91 10.73 -7.59
N PHE A 198 30.70 11.63 -7.00
CA PHE A 198 31.63 11.34 -5.89
C PHE A 198 31.00 10.47 -4.78
N VAL A 199 29.72 10.71 -4.48
CA VAL A 199 28.94 9.96 -3.48
C VAL A 199 28.81 8.48 -3.85
N CYS A 200 28.56 8.16 -5.12
CA CYS A 200 28.42 6.78 -5.60
C CYS A 200 29.71 6.00 -5.38
N ASN A 201 30.87 6.57 -5.75
CA ASN A 201 32.17 5.92 -5.57
C ASN A 201 32.55 5.76 -4.09
N HIS A 202 32.10 6.68 -3.23
CA HIS A 202 32.44 6.64 -1.81
C HIS A 202 31.55 5.68 -1.00
N CYS A 203 30.28 5.56 -1.39
CA CYS A 203 29.25 4.85 -0.62
C CYS A 203 28.72 3.57 -1.29
N SER A 204 29.26 3.18 -2.45
CA SER A 204 28.83 1.97 -3.17
C SER A 204 28.93 0.72 -2.31
N LYS A 205 30.05 0.51 -1.60
CA LYS A 205 30.23 -0.66 -0.74
C LYS A 205 29.15 -0.80 0.34
N GLN A 206 28.74 0.31 0.95
CA GLN A 206 27.69 0.34 1.96
C GLN A 206 26.33 0.07 1.33
N PHE A 207 26.09 0.62 0.13
CA PHE A 207 24.87 0.35 -0.63
C PHE A 207 24.78 -1.12 -1.05
N ASP A 208 25.84 -1.68 -1.63
CA ASP A 208 25.91 -3.08 -2.07
C ASP A 208 25.69 -4.03 -0.88
N SER A 209 26.30 -3.74 0.27
CA SER A 209 26.10 -4.53 1.50
C SER A 209 24.64 -4.51 1.98
N LEU A 210 23.99 -3.34 1.94
CA LEU A 210 22.57 -3.18 2.26
C LEU A 210 21.68 -3.93 1.26
N PHE A 211 21.95 -3.77 -0.03
CA PHE A 211 21.19 -4.38 -1.12
C PHE A 211 21.32 -5.90 -1.11
N ASP A 212 22.54 -6.43 -1.00
CA ASP A 212 22.81 -7.87 -0.94
C ASP A 212 22.13 -8.50 0.28
N PHE A 213 22.16 -7.83 1.45
CA PHE A 213 21.43 -8.31 2.63
C PHE A 213 19.92 -8.36 2.40
N TYR A 214 19.35 -7.26 1.88
CA TYR A 214 17.91 -7.18 1.57
C TYR A 214 17.50 -8.28 0.59
N TRP A 215 18.23 -8.42 -0.52
CA TRP A 215 17.92 -9.39 -1.57
C TRP A 215 18.02 -10.84 -1.07
N LYS A 216 19.03 -11.14 -0.25
CA LYS A 216 19.20 -12.46 0.37
C LYS A 216 18.01 -12.85 1.25
N VAL A 217 17.46 -11.90 2.00
CA VAL A 217 16.29 -12.17 2.86
C VAL A 217 15.02 -12.21 2.02
N TYR A 218 14.85 -11.29 1.07
CA TYR A 218 13.68 -11.20 0.19
C TYR A 218 13.47 -12.45 -0.68
N THR A 219 14.57 -13.08 -1.12
CA THR A 219 14.52 -14.30 -1.95
C THR A 219 14.43 -15.59 -1.12
N ALA A 220 14.52 -15.52 0.21
CA ALA A 220 14.44 -16.70 1.06
C ALA A 220 13.00 -17.22 1.17
N PRO A 221 12.78 -18.55 1.08
CA PRO A 221 11.44 -19.11 1.16
C PRO A 221 10.85 -18.92 2.56
N ASN A 222 9.58 -18.53 2.63
CA ASN A 222 8.80 -18.34 3.87
C ASN A 222 9.33 -17.26 4.82
N ILE A 223 10.16 -16.32 4.34
CA ILE A 223 10.61 -15.17 5.12
C ILE A 223 10.16 -13.90 4.40
N ASP A 224 9.27 -13.17 5.04
CA ASP A 224 8.75 -11.90 4.52
C ASP A 224 9.30 -10.72 5.31
N PHE A 225 9.56 -9.61 4.63
CA PHE A 225 9.72 -8.31 5.27
C PHE A 225 8.36 -7.69 5.58
N CYS A 226 8.31 -6.80 6.58
CA CYS A 226 7.16 -5.91 6.72
C CYS A 226 7.23 -4.80 5.66
N VAL A 227 6.08 -4.17 5.43
CA VAL A 227 5.94 -3.09 4.45
C VAL A 227 6.88 -1.92 4.74
N ASP A 228 7.18 -1.63 6.01
CA ASP A 228 8.11 -0.55 6.37
C ASP A 228 9.52 -0.77 5.76
N VAL A 229 10.04 -2.00 5.83
CA VAL A 229 11.37 -2.34 5.29
C VAL A 229 11.37 -2.30 3.78
N GLU A 230 10.33 -2.86 3.15
CA GLU A 230 10.17 -2.83 1.69
C GLU A 230 10.10 -1.40 1.16
N ALA A 231 9.30 -0.54 1.82
CA ALA A 231 9.17 0.85 1.44
C ALA A 231 10.47 1.64 1.66
N MET A 232 11.14 1.45 2.80
CA MET A 232 12.44 2.09 3.05
C MET A 232 13.50 1.65 2.04
N MET A 233 13.51 0.38 1.64
CA MET A 233 14.45 -0.09 0.62
C MET A 233 14.10 0.48 -0.77
N ASN A 234 12.82 0.52 -1.14
CA ASN A 234 12.37 1.11 -2.40
C ASN A 234 12.77 2.60 -2.51
N ASP A 235 12.56 3.37 -1.45
CA ASP A 235 13.00 4.78 -1.39
C ASP A 235 14.53 4.91 -1.45
N THR A 236 15.25 3.99 -0.81
CA THR A 236 16.72 3.93 -0.86
C THR A 236 17.23 3.65 -2.28
N MET A 237 16.60 2.71 -2.99
CA MET A 237 16.90 2.42 -4.39
C MET A 237 16.59 3.63 -5.29
N SER A 238 15.43 4.26 -5.13
CA SER A 238 15.06 5.44 -5.92
C SER A 238 16.02 6.61 -5.64
N LEU A 239 16.41 6.84 -4.38
CA LEU A 239 17.42 7.85 -4.05
C LEU A 239 18.75 7.55 -4.75
N TRP A 240 19.19 6.29 -4.74
CA TRP A 240 20.47 5.88 -5.33
C TRP A 240 20.49 6.01 -6.87
N HIS A 241 19.45 5.52 -7.56
CA HIS A 241 19.41 5.50 -9.02
C HIS A 241 18.81 6.76 -9.64
N ASP A 242 17.70 7.25 -9.09
CA ASP A 242 16.93 8.33 -9.74
C ASP A 242 17.43 9.71 -9.33
N VAL A 243 17.82 9.89 -8.07
CA VAL A 243 18.24 11.20 -7.55
C VAL A 243 19.75 11.38 -7.60
N LEU A 244 20.50 10.37 -7.18
CA LEU A 244 21.97 10.42 -7.22
C LEU A 244 22.53 10.00 -8.58
N HIS A 245 21.73 9.40 -9.47
CA HIS A 245 22.20 8.91 -10.78
C HIS A 245 23.39 7.96 -10.67
N CYS A 246 23.46 7.18 -9.60
CA CYS A 246 24.44 6.11 -9.48
C CYS A 246 24.06 5.01 -10.47
N LYS A 247 24.93 4.77 -11.45
CA LYS A 247 24.78 3.63 -12.36
C LYS A 247 24.89 2.35 -11.53
N ASP A 248 24.06 1.37 -11.87
CA ASP A 248 24.31 0.00 -11.45
C ASP A 248 25.75 -0.34 -11.83
N ASP A 249 26.51 -0.89 -10.90
CA ASP A 249 27.76 -1.53 -11.27
C ASP A 249 27.36 -2.55 -12.36
N PRO A 250 27.89 -2.45 -13.59
CA PRO A 250 27.70 -3.51 -14.54
C PRO A 250 28.42 -4.72 -13.97
N ARG A 251 27.76 -5.48 -13.08
CA ARG A 251 28.06 -6.88 -12.85
C ARG A 251 27.99 -7.48 -14.24
N THR A 252 29.19 -7.58 -14.82
CA THR A 252 29.42 -8.05 -16.19
C THR A 252 28.73 -9.39 -16.41
N GLU A 253 28.54 -10.15 -15.34
CA GLU A 253 27.83 -11.42 -15.28
C GLU A 253 26.37 -11.35 -15.76
N ASP A 254 25.55 -10.37 -15.34
CA ASP A 254 24.13 -10.29 -15.72
C ASP A 254 23.98 -9.87 -17.19
N ARG A 255 24.76 -8.88 -17.64
CA ARG A 255 24.78 -8.47 -19.05
C ARG A 255 25.29 -9.60 -19.95
N HIS A 256 26.27 -10.38 -19.50
CA HIS A 256 26.72 -11.57 -20.23
C HIS A 256 25.67 -12.69 -20.21
N GLN A 257 24.90 -12.83 -19.15
CA GLN A 257 23.82 -13.79 -19.06
C GLN A 257 22.66 -13.44 -19.99
N ASP A 258 22.24 -12.18 -20.03
CA ASP A 258 21.19 -11.68 -20.92
C ASP A 258 21.59 -11.81 -22.40
N ILE A 259 22.84 -11.46 -22.74
CA ILE A 259 23.36 -11.64 -24.10
C ILE A 259 23.40 -13.13 -24.47
N ARG A 260 23.80 -14.02 -23.54
CA ARG A 260 23.80 -15.47 -23.79
C ARG A 260 22.38 -15.99 -24.03
N VAL A 261 21.40 -15.60 -23.21
CA VAL A 261 19.99 -16.00 -23.37
C VAL A 261 19.40 -15.49 -24.69
N ALA A 262 19.69 -14.24 -25.06
CA ALA A 262 19.27 -13.67 -26.34
C ALA A 262 19.88 -14.42 -27.54
N LEU A 263 21.15 -14.79 -27.46
CA LEU A 263 21.84 -15.51 -28.54
C LEU A 263 21.34 -16.95 -28.67
N PHE A 264 21.10 -17.64 -27.55
CA PHE A 264 20.50 -18.98 -27.54
C PHE A 264 19.08 -18.99 -28.10
N SER A 265 18.23 -18.05 -27.68
CA SER A 265 16.85 -17.95 -28.17
C SER A 265 16.77 -17.61 -29.66
N ALA A 266 17.61 -16.69 -30.15
CA ALA A 266 17.68 -16.35 -31.57
C ALA A 266 18.17 -17.54 -32.42
N THR A 267 19.16 -18.30 -31.93
CA THR A 267 19.68 -19.48 -32.62
C THR A 267 18.61 -20.58 -32.71
N LEU A 268 17.90 -20.85 -31.62
CA LEU A 268 16.81 -21.83 -31.59
C LEU A 268 15.69 -21.43 -32.57
N LEU A 269 15.30 -20.15 -32.59
CA LEU A 269 14.30 -19.63 -33.51
C LEU A 269 14.73 -19.81 -34.98
N ALA A 270 15.98 -19.50 -35.30
CA ALA A 270 16.54 -19.67 -36.64
C ALA A 270 16.54 -21.14 -37.08
N ILE A 271 16.85 -22.07 -36.16
CA ILE A 271 16.80 -23.51 -36.42
C ILE A 271 15.35 -23.96 -36.72
N VAL A 272 14.40 -23.55 -35.89
CA VAL A 272 12.97 -23.92 -36.09
C VAL A 272 12.45 -23.39 -37.42
N ILE A 273 12.76 -22.12 -37.74
CA ILE A 273 12.38 -21.51 -39.03
C ILE A 273 13.05 -22.27 -40.19
N GLY A 274 14.35 -22.55 -40.10
CA GLY A 274 15.08 -23.26 -41.15
C GLY A 274 14.51 -24.66 -41.41
N LEU A 275 14.23 -25.43 -40.35
CA LEU A 275 13.63 -26.76 -40.48
C LEU A 275 12.22 -26.70 -41.06
N PHE A 276 11.41 -25.71 -40.68
CA PHE A 276 10.06 -25.53 -41.22
C PHE A 276 10.07 -25.22 -42.73
N TYR A 277 10.92 -24.28 -43.16
CA TYR A 277 11.03 -23.92 -44.57
C TYR A 277 11.64 -25.05 -45.42
N ALA A 278 12.68 -25.73 -44.92
CA ALA A 278 13.27 -26.87 -45.61
C ALA A 278 12.27 -28.03 -45.73
N GLY A 279 11.54 -28.35 -44.65
CA GLY A 279 10.51 -29.38 -44.66
C GLY A 279 9.38 -29.06 -45.65
N SER A 280 8.92 -27.81 -45.68
CA SER A 280 7.88 -27.34 -46.61
C SER A 280 8.33 -27.44 -48.07
N TYR A 281 9.60 -27.12 -48.36
CA TYR A 281 10.15 -27.20 -49.71
C TYR A 281 10.21 -28.65 -50.22
N ILE A 282 10.75 -29.56 -49.41
CA ILE A 282 10.86 -30.99 -49.77
C ILE A 282 9.47 -31.61 -49.98
N GLN A 283 8.50 -31.28 -49.12
CA GLN A 283 7.13 -31.78 -49.25
C GLN A 283 6.42 -31.22 -50.50
N THR A 284 6.73 -29.99 -50.89
CA THR A 284 6.21 -29.37 -52.12
C THR A 284 6.77 -30.07 -53.37
N GLU A 285 8.05 -30.43 -53.38
CA GLU A 285 8.67 -31.11 -54.52
C GLU A 285 8.14 -32.55 -54.69
N GLN A 286 7.92 -33.27 -53.59
CA GLN A 286 7.32 -34.60 -53.62
C GLN A 286 5.87 -34.57 -54.13
N SER A 287 5.07 -33.60 -53.71
CA SER A 287 3.68 -33.45 -54.18
C SER A 287 3.60 -33.06 -55.67
N GLN A 288 4.51 -32.21 -56.17
CA GLN A 288 4.60 -31.93 -57.61
C GLN A 288 4.99 -33.16 -58.42
N THR A 289 5.93 -33.97 -57.93
CA THR A 289 6.36 -35.19 -58.62
C THR A 289 5.23 -36.22 -58.71
N GLN A 290 4.41 -36.35 -57.65
CA GLN A 290 3.22 -37.22 -57.67
C GLN A 290 2.13 -36.69 -58.63
N LEU A 291 1.87 -35.38 -58.68
CA LEU A 291 0.90 -34.78 -59.61
C LEU A 291 1.31 -34.95 -61.09
N ILE A 292 2.61 -34.88 -61.40
CA ILE A 292 3.13 -35.14 -62.75
C ILE A 292 2.98 -36.62 -63.14
N GLN A 293 3.06 -37.54 -62.19
CA GLN A 293 2.78 -38.96 -62.46
C GLN A 293 1.28 -39.24 -62.70
N TYR A 294 0.37 -38.52 -62.01
CA TYR A 294 -1.06 -38.60 -62.29
C TYR A 294 -1.43 -37.97 -63.65
N SER A 295 -0.84 -36.84 -64.01
CA SER A 295 -1.11 -36.19 -65.31
C SER A 295 -0.59 -36.99 -66.51
N ARG A 296 0.51 -37.75 -66.35
CA ARG A 296 0.96 -38.71 -67.37
C ARG A 296 0.06 -39.95 -67.52
N ARG A 297 -0.81 -40.27 -66.54
CA ARG A 297 -1.70 -41.44 -66.60
C ARG A 297 -3.06 -41.16 -67.25
N GLN A 298 -3.39 -39.94 -67.63
CA GLN A 298 -4.63 -39.64 -68.36
C GLN A 298 -4.39 -38.89 -69.66
N ALA A 299 -4.16 -39.67 -70.70
CA ALA A 299 -4.61 -39.35 -72.06
C ALA A 299 -5.04 -40.66 -72.74
N ILE A 300 -6.11 -41.28 -72.22
CA ILE A 300 -7.02 -42.01 -73.10
C ILE A 300 -8.13 -41.02 -73.42
N GLN A 301 -8.02 -40.51 -74.64
CA GLN A 301 -8.93 -39.60 -75.30
C GLN A 301 -10.22 -40.35 -75.64
N GLU A 302 -11.35 -39.82 -75.17
CA GLU A 302 -12.77 -40.01 -75.58
C GLU A 302 -13.63 -39.97 -74.30
N GLN A 303 -14.69 -39.19 -74.15
CA GLN A 303 -15.58 -38.57 -75.12
C GLN A 303 -16.30 -37.40 -74.44
N ARG A 304 -16.59 -36.35 -75.22
CA ARG A 304 -17.37 -35.17 -74.84
C ARG A 304 -18.78 -35.51 -74.34
N SER A 305 -19.18 -34.87 -73.24
CA SER A 305 -20.52 -34.28 -73.05
C SER A 305 -20.42 -33.18 -71.97
N ARG A 306 -20.46 -31.87 -72.28
CA ARG A 306 -21.67 -31.01 -72.41
C ARG A 306 -22.63 -31.27 -71.23
N LEU A 307 -22.93 -30.37 -70.28
CA LEU A 307 -23.31 -28.95 -70.38
C LEU A 307 -23.32 -28.28 -68.97
N LEU A 308 -23.03 -26.98 -68.98
CA LEU A 308 -23.63 -25.87 -68.20
C LEU A 308 -23.45 -25.75 -66.67
N SER A 309 -22.82 -24.64 -66.31
CA SER A 309 -22.97 -23.94 -65.03
C SER A 309 -24.42 -23.50 -64.81
N SER A 310 -24.96 -23.76 -63.62
CA SER A 310 -26.07 -23.01 -63.05
C SER A 310 -25.77 -22.75 -61.58
N SER A 311 -25.68 -21.48 -61.25
CA SER A 311 -25.71 -20.91 -59.90
C SER A 311 -26.92 -21.44 -59.12
N THR A 312 -26.71 -21.96 -57.91
CA THR A 312 -27.78 -22.30 -56.97
C THR A 312 -27.80 -21.29 -55.82
N LEU A 313 -28.80 -20.41 -55.88
CA LEU A 313 -29.30 -19.61 -54.77
C LEU A 313 -30.81 -19.88 -54.73
N ASP A 314 -31.31 -20.54 -53.67
CA ASP A 314 -32.63 -20.23 -53.14
C ASP A 314 -32.84 -20.81 -51.74
N THR A 315 -33.75 -20.16 -51.03
CA THR A 315 -33.75 -19.98 -49.58
C THR A 315 -34.99 -20.61 -48.93
N PHE A 316 -34.86 -20.95 -47.64
CA PHE A 316 -35.91 -21.18 -46.61
C PHE A 316 -36.87 -22.38 -46.75
N ALA A 317 -36.74 -23.38 -45.86
CA ALA A 317 -37.40 -23.39 -44.54
C ALA A 317 -37.22 -24.76 -43.82
N ASP A 318 -36.88 -24.67 -42.53
CA ASP A 318 -36.82 -25.71 -41.48
C ASP A 318 -38.24 -26.34 -41.23
N PRO A 319 -38.44 -27.46 -40.48
CA PRO A 319 -37.92 -27.69 -39.12
C PRO A 319 -37.37 -29.10 -38.78
N THR A 320 -36.37 -29.09 -37.88
CA THR A 320 -35.91 -30.09 -36.85
C THR A 320 -37.00 -30.98 -36.18
N PRO A 321 -36.71 -32.01 -35.32
CA PRO A 321 -35.48 -32.30 -34.53
C PRO A 321 -35.06 -33.78 -34.24
N GLY A 322 -33.89 -33.95 -33.59
CA GLY A 322 -33.62 -35.00 -32.57
C GLY A 322 -32.53 -36.04 -32.87
N SER A 323 -31.27 -35.84 -32.42
CA SER A 323 -30.62 -36.45 -31.21
C SER A 323 -30.08 -37.89 -31.45
N SER A 324 -28.95 -38.38 -30.91
CA SER A 324 -27.92 -37.96 -29.96
C SER A 324 -26.73 -38.95 -30.12
N MET A 325 -25.48 -38.52 -29.87
CA MET A 325 -24.41 -39.43 -29.41
C MET A 325 -23.73 -38.83 -28.19
N GLN A 326 -23.58 -39.67 -27.17
CA GLN A 326 -22.79 -39.46 -25.96
C GLN A 326 -21.84 -40.68 -25.85
N GLY A 327 -20.61 -40.41 -25.43
CA GLY A 327 -19.54 -41.40 -25.20
C GLY A 327 -18.27 -40.70 -24.78
#